data_AF-A0A3B8XZ13-F1
#
_entry.id   AF-A0A3B8XZ13-F1
#
_cell.length_a   1.000
_cell.length_b   1.000
_cell.length_c   1.000
_cell.angle_alpha   90.00
_cell.angle_beta   90.00
_cell.angle_gamma   90.00
#
_symmetry.space_group_name_H-M   'P 1'
#
loop_
_entity.id
_entity.type
_entity.pdbx_description
1 polymer ?
#
loop_
_entity_poly.entity_id
_entity_poly.type
_entity_poly.pdbx_seq_one_letter_code
_entity_poly.pdbx_strand_id
1 'polypeptide(L)'
;MEVTVNNWNDFLKKAEEIAESLRNGNKDQQLWYRGHHKIGYKLQPSLLRYHEGVQQEEKLFEKYKETLDSDESLQRNPWAILLEMQHYRVPTRLLDWTEVLGVAVYFAITPKFDEACIYILNPFELDRISRGPDQDNTNDRLIKVPNGDDSFNFDILPAV
;
A
#
# COMPACT_ATOMS: atom_id res chain seq x y z
N MET A 1 16.84 -2.49 -7.30
CA MET A 1 18.01 -3.37 -7.09
C MET A 1 17.48 -4.69 -6.58
N GLU A 2 17.62 -5.79 -7.33
CA GLU A 2 17.18 -7.13 -6.89
C GLU A 2 18.37 -7.85 -6.23
N VAL A 3 18.16 -8.45 -5.05
CA VAL A 3 19.22 -9.12 -4.27
C VAL A 3 18.75 -10.51 -3.85
N THR A 4 19.49 -11.56 -4.22
CA THR A 4 19.24 -12.96 -3.79
C THR A 4 20.03 -13.31 -2.54
N VAL A 5 19.45 -14.12 -1.64
CA VAL A 5 20.03 -14.52 -0.35
C VAL A 5 19.84 -16.01 -0.10
N ASN A 6 20.88 -16.66 0.45
CA ASN A 6 20.94 -18.12 0.58
C ASN A 6 20.73 -18.63 2.03
N ASN A 7 20.72 -17.75 3.03
CA ASN A 7 20.40 -18.11 4.42
C ASN A 7 19.73 -16.93 5.15
N TRP A 8 19.07 -17.24 6.28
CA TRP A 8 18.28 -16.29 7.06
C TRP A 8 19.07 -15.11 7.63
N ASN A 9 20.32 -15.35 8.06
CA ASN A 9 21.16 -14.29 8.62
C ASN A 9 21.61 -13.31 7.53
N ASP A 10 21.98 -13.82 6.36
CA ASP A 10 22.32 -12.99 5.20
C ASP A 10 21.12 -12.17 4.73
N PHE A 11 19.91 -12.75 4.78
CA PHE A 11 18.66 -12.04 4.52
C PHE A 11 18.47 -10.87 5.48
N LEU A 12 18.53 -11.11 6.79
CA LEU A 12 18.34 -10.06 7.79
C LEU A 12 19.37 -8.95 7.65
N LYS A 13 20.64 -9.32 7.46
CA LYS A 13 21.73 -8.37 7.27
C LYS A 13 21.49 -7.48 6.04
N LYS A 14 21.12 -8.07 4.90
CA LYS A 14 20.84 -7.30 3.68
C LYS A 14 19.58 -6.45 3.79
N ALA A 15 18.54 -6.95 4.46
CA ALA A 15 17.33 -6.17 4.71
C ALA A 15 17.63 -4.93 5.56
N GLU A 16 18.49 -5.08 6.57
CA GLU A 16 18.98 -3.98 7.40
C GLU A 16 19.84 -2.99 6.61
N GLU A 17 20.80 -3.47 5.81
CA GLU A 17 21.62 -2.63 4.91
C GLU A 17 20.75 -1.79 3.95
N ILE A 18 19.73 -2.39 3.33
CA ILE A 18 18.78 -1.69 2.45
C ILE A 18 17.96 -0.68 3.25
N ALA A 19 17.45 -1.07 4.43
CA ALA A 19 16.68 -0.18 5.30
C ALA A 19 17.50 1.04 5.74
N GLU A 20 18.75 0.86 6.12
CA GLU A 20 19.66 1.95 6.46
C GLU A 20 19.92 2.88 5.27
N SER A 21 20.15 2.30 4.08
CA SER A 21 20.31 3.08 2.85
C SER A 21 19.06 3.90 2.52
N LEU A 22 17.86 3.36 2.73
CA LEU A 22 16.60 4.05 2.43
C LEU A 22 16.28 5.16 3.42
N ARG A 23 16.79 5.08 4.66
CA ARG A 23 16.61 6.09 5.70
C ARG A 23 17.47 7.34 5.49
N ASN A 24 18.45 7.30 4.58
CA ASN A 24 19.34 8.44 4.26
C ASN A 24 19.91 9.14 5.51
N GLY A 25 20.25 8.38 6.56
CA GLY A 25 20.80 8.90 7.82
C GLY A 25 19.76 9.31 8.88
N ASN A 26 18.46 9.31 8.57
CA ASN A 26 17.40 9.55 9.56
C ASN A 26 16.87 8.23 10.16
N LYS A 27 17.41 7.84 11.32
CA LYS A 27 17.05 6.58 11.98
C LYS A 27 15.61 6.52 12.49
N ASP A 28 14.97 7.66 12.66
CA ASP A 28 13.59 7.76 13.14
C ASP A 28 12.56 7.57 12.02
N GLN A 29 13.01 7.46 10.77
CA GLN A 29 12.11 7.16 9.65
C GLN A 29 11.63 5.70 9.71
N GLN A 30 10.34 5.58 10.03
CA GLN A 30 9.57 4.34 9.89
C GLN A 30 9.54 3.92 8.42
N LEU A 31 9.92 2.67 8.15
CA LEU A 31 9.85 2.07 6.82
C LEU A 31 8.66 1.14 6.72
N TRP A 32 8.16 0.98 5.50
CA TRP A 32 7.09 0.07 5.16
C TRP A 32 7.62 -1.14 4.40
N TYR A 33 7.01 -2.29 4.66
CA TYR A 33 7.40 -3.59 4.13
C TYR A 33 6.20 -4.28 3.50
N ARG A 34 6.44 -5.08 2.46
CA ARG A 34 5.42 -5.95 1.86
C ARG A 34 6.04 -7.23 1.34
N GLY A 35 5.47 -8.37 1.73
CA GLY A 35 5.88 -9.68 1.24
C GLY A 35 5.09 -10.17 0.05
N HIS A 36 5.79 -10.78 -0.91
CA HIS A 36 5.19 -11.52 -2.01
C HIS A 36 5.85 -12.90 -2.07
N HIS A 37 5.06 -13.92 -2.35
CA HIS A 37 5.56 -15.28 -2.50
C HIS A 37 6.16 -15.60 -3.86
N LYS A 38 6.07 -14.67 -4.82
CA LYS A 38 6.62 -14.83 -6.16
C LYS A 38 7.20 -13.52 -6.65
N ILE A 39 8.49 -13.50 -7.03
CA ILE A 39 9.20 -12.34 -7.57
C ILE A 39 8.48 -11.75 -8.78
N GLY A 40 7.92 -12.59 -9.66
CA GLY A 40 7.19 -12.14 -10.85
C GLY A 40 5.84 -11.45 -10.58
N TYR A 41 5.42 -11.29 -9.33
CA TYR A 41 4.19 -10.57 -9.01
C TYR A 41 4.40 -9.06 -9.05
N LYS A 42 3.59 -8.41 -9.87
CA LYS A 42 3.53 -6.95 -9.95
C LYS A 42 3.04 -6.37 -8.62
N LEU A 43 3.66 -5.28 -8.20
CA LEU A 43 3.23 -4.47 -7.07
C LEU A 43 2.00 -3.63 -7.45
N GLN A 44 0.88 -4.33 -7.64
CA GLN A 44 -0.39 -3.72 -8.04
C GLN A 44 -1.51 -4.09 -7.05
N PRO A 45 -2.40 -3.13 -6.73
CA PRO A 45 -3.65 -3.40 -6.02
C PRO A 45 -4.44 -4.55 -6.64
N SER A 46 -5.30 -5.17 -5.85
CA SER A 46 -6.14 -6.28 -6.32
C SER A 46 -7.06 -5.84 -7.46
N LEU A 47 -7.57 -4.60 -7.41
CA LEU A 47 -8.45 -4.03 -8.41
C LEU A 47 -7.83 -3.97 -9.81
N LEU A 48 -6.57 -3.54 -9.92
CA LEU A 48 -5.89 -3.35 -11.21
C LEU A 48 -5.57 -4.66 -11.94
N ARG A 49 -5.84 -5.81 -11.30
CA ARG A 49 -5.69 -7.14 -11.90
C ARG A 49 -6.89 -7.53 -12.77
N TYR A 50 -8.00 -6.80 -12.64
CA TYR A 50 -9.23 -7.04 -13.39
C TYR A 50 -9.32 -6.08 -14.58
N HIS A 51 -9.86 -6.57 -15.69
CA HIS A 51 -10.18 -5.74 -16.85
C HIS A 51 -11.15 -4.64 -16.43
N GLU A 52 -10.82 -3.38 -16.76
CA GLU A 52 -11.63 -2.22 -16.38
C GLU A 52 -11.90 -2.10 -14.86
N GLY A 53 -10.98 -2.60 -14.02
CA GLY A 53 -11.16 -2.63 -12.57
C GLY A 53 -11.49 -1.26 -11.99
N VAL A 54 -10.85 -0.19 -12.47
CA VAL A 54 -11.12 1.19 -12.01
C VAL A 54 -12.56 1.61 -12.28
N GLN A 55 -13.08 1.37 -13.49
CA GLN A 55 -14.48 1.70 -13.82
C GLN A 55 -15.48 0.82 -13.06
N GLN A 56 -15.07 -0.39 -12.66
CA GLN A 56 -15.90 -1.33 -11.93
C GLN A 56 -15.93 -1.06 -10.43
N GLU A 57 -14.84 -0.54 -9.84
CA GLU A 57 -14.75 -0.30 -8.40
C GLU A 57 -15.82 0.67 -7.91
N GLU A 58 -16.08 1.76 -8.64
CA GLU A 58 -17.09 2.75 -8.26
C GLU A 58 -18.47 2.12 -8.14
N LYS A 59 -18.85 1.28 -9.11
CA LYS A 59 -20.11 0.52 -9.07
C LYS A 59 -20.14 -0.48 -7.92
N LEU A 60 -19.01 -1.15 -7.67
CA LEU A 60 -18.87 -2.09 -6.56
C LEU A 60 -18.98 -1.39 -5.21
N PHE A 61 -18.39 -0.20 -5.10
CA PHE A 61 -18.37 0.63 -3.91
C PHE A 61 -19.77 1.14 -3.58
N GLU A 62 -20.49 1.72 -4.54
CA GLU A 62 -21.88 2.16 -4.33
C GLU A 62 -22.80 0.99 -3.98
N LYS A 63 -22.66 -0.15 -4.66
CA LYS A 63 -23.41 -1.37 -4.30
C LYS A 63 -23.07 -1.88 -2.90
N TYR A 64 -21.81 -1.79 -2.49
CA TYR A 64 -21.41 -2.20 -1.14
C TYR A 64 -22.02 -1.27 -0.08
N LYS A 65 -22.09 0.04 -0.33
CA LYS A 65 -22.77 0.99 0.55
C LYS A 65 -24.25 0.68 0.72
N GLU A 66 -24.95 0.22 -0.32
CA GLU A 66 -26.35 -0.21 -0.20
C GLU A 66 -26.52 -1.41 0.74
N THR A 67 -25.48 -2.25 0.90
CA THR A 67 -25.51 -3.41 1.80
C THR A 67 -25.13 -3.09 3.25
N LEU A 68 -24.49 -1.94 3.48
CA LEU A 68 -24.23 -1.47 4.83
C LEU A 68 -25.57 -1.03 5.42
N ASP A 69 -26.02 -1.76 6.44
CA ASP A 69 -27.16 -1.37 7.28
C ASP A 69 -26.96 0.06 7.83
N SER A 70 -27.97 0.61 8.51
CA SER A 70 -28.03 1.99 9.04
C SER A 70 -26.92 2.40 10.04
N ASP A 71 -25.76 1.76 10.03
CA ASP A 71 -24.52 2.25 10.60
C ASP A 71 -24.03 3.48 9.82
N GLU A 72 -24.60 4.62 10.16
CA GLU A 72 -24.25 5.93 9.60
C GLU A 72 -22.76 6.26 9.75
N SER A 73 -22.05 5.62 10.69
CA SER A 73 -20.65 5.92 10.96
C SER A 73 -19.72 5.43 9.84
N LEU A 74 -19.96 4.22 9.31
CA LEU A 74 -19.22 3.66 8.17
C LEU A 74 -19.61 4.34 6.86
N GLN A 75 -20.90 4.63 6.67
CA GLN A 75 -21.44 5.30 5.48
C GLN A 75 -20.76 6.66 5.19
N ARG A 76 -20.28 7.36 6.24
CA ARG A 76 -19.65 8.68 6.12
C ARG A 76 -18.18 8.66 5.73
N ASN A 77 -17.47 7.54 5.90
CA ASN A 77 -16.03 7.48 5.64
C ASN A 77 -15.71 6.51 4.48
N PRO A 78 -15.47 7.05 3.26
CA PRO A 78 -15.03 6.28 2.10
C PRO A 78 -13.89 5.30 2.34
N TRP A 79 -12.91 5.70 3.16
CA TRP A 79 -11.76 4.86 3.48
C TRP A 79 -12.12 3.69 4.37
N ALA A 80 -13.01 3.90 5.34
CA ALA A 80 -13.50 2.82 6.19
C ALA A 80 -14.23 1.77 5.36
N ILE A 81 -15.05 2.21 4.40
CA ILE A 81 -15.75 1.32 3.47
C ILE A 81 -14.75 0.55 2.59
N LEU A 82 -13.73 1.21 2.02
CA LEU A 82 -12.70 0.53 1.21
C LEU A 82 -11.90 -0.51 2.02
N LEU A 83 -11.57 -0.20 3.27
CA LEU A 83 -10.87 -1.13 4.17
C LEU A 83 -11.75 -2.34 4.49
N GLU A 84 -13.05 -2.12 4.71
CA GLU A 84 -14.02 -3.19 4.97
C GLU A 84 -14.26 -4.07 3.74
N MET A 85 -14.44 -3.45 2.56
CA MET A 85 -14.48 -4.14 1.28
C MET A 85 -13.27 -5.06 1.11
N GLN A 86 -12.06 -4.54 1.37
CA GLN A 86 -10.83 -5.32 1.30
C GLN A 86 -10.77 -6.43 2.36
N HIS A 87 -11.29 -6.20 3.57
CA HIS A 87 -11.42 -7.22 4.61
C HIS A 87 -12.26 -8.42 4.13
N TYR A 88 -13.37 -8.14 3.42
CA TYR A 88 -14.20 -9.17 2.78
C TYR A 88 -13.70 -9.60 1.39
N ARG A 89 -12.46 -9.27 1.03
CA ARG A 89 -11.78 -9.65 -0.23
C ARG A 89 -12.43 -9.11 -1.50
N VAL A 90 -13.24 -8.06 -1.38
CA VAL A 90 -13.68 -7.29 -2.54
C VAL A 90 -12.45 -6.55 -3.10
N PRO A 91 -12.19 -6.62 -4.42
CA PRO A 91 -11.04 -5.93 -5.01
C PRO A 91 -11.15 -4.41 -4.82
N THR A 92 -10.08 -3.80 -4.31
CA THR A 92 -9.98 -2.35 -4.10
C THR A 92 -8.65 -1.80 -4.63
N ARG A 93 -8.60 -0.48 -4.77
CA ARG A 93 -7.39 0.29 -5.11
C ARG A 93 -6.35 0.31 -3.98
N LEU A 94 -6.68 -0.22 -2.79
CA LEU A 94 -5.76 -0.27 -1.67
C LEU A 94 -4.68 -1.33 -1.90
N LEU A 95 -3.46 -1.01 -1.45
CA LEU A 95 -2.32 -1.90 -1.45
C LEU A 95 -1.74 -1.95 -0.04
N ASP A 96 -1.74 -3.13 0.56
CA ASP A 96 -1.30 -3.29 1.95
C ASP A 96 0.21 -3.16 2.12
N TRP A 97 0.60 -2.44 3.16
CA TRP A 97 1.97 -2.37 3.66
C TRP A 97 1.96 -2.55 5.18
N THR A 98 3.06 -3.02 5.73
CA THR A 98 3.23 -3.17 7.18
C THR A 98 4.52 -2.51 7.63
N GLU A 99 4.52 -1.93 8.83
CA GLU A 99 5.74 -1.38 9.45
C GLU A 99 6.62 -2.47 10.09
N VAL A 100 6.11 -3.71 10.15
CA VAL A 100 6.78 -4.82 10.83
C VAL A 100 7.32 -5.80 9.79
N LEU A 101 8.65 -5.87 9.65
CA LEU A 101 9.32 -6.77 8.71
C LEU A 101 8.85 -8.23 8.85
N GLY A 102 8.67 -8.72 10.08
CA GLY A 102 8.21 -10.08 10.34
C GLY A 102 6.83 -10.40 9.73
N VAL A 103 5.92 -9.42 9.69
CA VAL A 103 4.61 -9.58 9.05
C VAL A 103 4.76 -9.68 7.53
N ALA A 104 5.64 -8.87 6.93
CA ALA A 104 5.95 -8.98 5.50
C ALA A 104 6.59 -10.35 5.17
N VAL A 105 7.52 -10.83 5.99
CA VAL A 105 8.12 -12.16 5.84
C VAL A 105 7.07 -13.25 5.90
N TYR A 106 6.14 -13.19 6.85
CA TYR A 106 5.04 -14.16 6.95
C TYR A 106 4.22 -14.25 5.65
N PHE A 107 3.92 -13.12 5.00
CA PHE A 107 3.20 -13.12 3.72
C PHE A 107 4.05 -13.55 2.51
N ALA A 108 5.38 -13.45 2.61
CA ALA A 108 6.29 -13.89 1.55
C ALA A 108 6.53 -15.40 1.59
N ILE A 109 6.59 -16.00 2.78
CA ILE A 109 6.88 -17.43 2.94
C ILE A 109 5.63 -18.26 2.70
N THR A 110 5.69 -19.14 1.70
CA THR A 110 4.63 -20.12 1.45
C THR A 110 5.22 -21.41 0.88
N PRO A 111 4.69 -22.58 1.26
CA PRO A 111 5.21 -23.87 0.76
C PRO A 111 4.94 -24.11 -0.73
N LYS A 112 4.20 -23.22 -1.40
CA LYS A 112 3.81 -23.38 -2.81
C LYS A 112 4.77 -22.74 -3.81
N PHE A 113 5.66 -21.85 -3.37
CA PHE A 113 6.48 -21.05 -4.26
C PHE A 113 7.88 -20.85 -3.67
N ASP A 114 8.90 -21.00 -4.51
CA ASP A 114 10.31 -20.94 -4.10
C ASP A 114 10.96 -19.55 -4.32
N GLU A 115 10.21 -18.59 -4.87
CA GLU A 115 10.72 -17.27 -5.29
C GLU A 115 10.09 -16.14 -4.48
N ALA A 116 10.24 -16.16 -3.16
CA ALA A 116 9.71 -15.11 -2.29
C ALA A 116 10.51 -13.79 -2.42
N CYS A 117 9.84 -12.65 -2.28
CA CYS A 117 10.48 -11.34 -2.20
C CYS A 117 9.83 -10.42 -1.15
N ILE A 118 10.62 -9.45 -0.70
CA ILE A 118 10.20 -8.41 0.24
C ILE A 118 10.46 -7.06 -0.42
N TYR A 119 9.42 -6.24 -0.48
CA TYR A 119 9.54 -4.83 -0.85
C TYR A 119 9.77 -4.00 0.40
N ILE A 120 10.66 -3.02 0.30
CA ILE A 120 10.95 -2.03 1.36
C ILE A 120 10.72 -0.65 0.76
N LEU A 121 9.96 0.17 1.47
CA LEU A 121 9.51 1.49 1.01
C LEU A 121 9.72 2.53 2.11
N ASN A 122 10.27 3.67 1.74
CA ASN A 122 10.30 4.85 2.58
C ASN A 122 9.06 5.73 2.27
N PRO A 123 8.08 5.83 3.20
CA PRO A 123 6.86 6.60 2.95
C PRO A 123 7.10 8.10 2.82
N PHE A 124 8.16 8.65 3.43
CA PHE A 124 8.50 10.07 3.32
C PHE A 124 9.05 10.41 1.94
N GLU A 125 9.89 9.54 1.38
CA GLU A 125 10.37 9.70 0.00
C GLU A 125 9.23 9.51 -1.01
N LEU A 126 8.32 8.58 -0.75
CA LEU A 126 7.11 8.43 -1.57
C LEU A 126 6.28 9.71 -1.56
N ASP A 127 6.01 10.28 -0.38
CA ASP A 127 5.27 11.53 -0.24
C ASP A 127 5.96 12.69 -0.97
N ARG A 128 7.29 12.81 -0.81
CA ARG A 128 8.10 13.81 -1.53
C ARG A 128 7.98 13.67 -3.05
N ILE A 129 8.07 12.45 -3.59
CA ILE A 129 7.92 12.19 -5.02
C ILE A 129 6.50 12.50 -5.48
N SER A 130 5.49 12.16 -4.68
CA SER A 130 4.08 12.33 -5.02
C SER A 130 3.64 13.79 -5.06
N ARG A 131 4.29 14.67 -4.28
CA ARG A 131 4.00 16.13 -4.28
C ARG A 131 4.62 16.90 -5.45
N GLY A 132 5.56 16.30 -6.19
CA GLY A 132 6.30 16.97 -7.27
C GLY A 132 7.36 17.98 -6.78
N PRO A 133 8.19 18.55 -7.67
CA PRO A 133 9.36 19.38 -7.30
C PRO A 133 9.07 20.78 -6.74
N ASP A 134 7.80 21.23 -6.69
CA ASP A 134 7.46 22.66 -6.57
C ASP A 134 6.41 22.97 -5.48
N GLN A 135 6.57 22.39 -4.28
CA GLN A 135 5.77 22.76 -3.10
C GLN A 135 6.66 23.06 -1.88
N ASP A 136 7.80 23.73 -2.10
CA ASP A 136 8.53 24.43 -1.03
C ASP A 136 7.77 25.72 -0.65
N ASN A 137 6.64 25.57 0.03
CA ASN A 137 6.08 26.66 0.82
C ASN A 137 5.25 26.14 2.01
N THR A 138 5.94 26.10 3.14
CA THR A 138 5.46 26.33 4.51
C THR A 138 4.37 25.41 5.10
N ASN A 139 4.73 24.92 6.30
CA ASN A 139 3.92 24.38 7.39
C ASN A 139 3.31 23.00 7.16
N ASP A 140 3.74 22.01 7.95
CA ASP A 140 3.16 20.66 8.12
C ASP A 140 1.67 20.61 7.75
N ARG A 141 1.38 20.14 6.52
CA ARG A 141 0.01 20.04 6.00
C ARG A 141 -0.52 18.64 6.24
N LEU A 142 -1.16 18.48 7.40
CA LEU A 142 -2.13 17.42 7.69
C LEU A 142 -3.01 17.16 6.45
N ILE A 143 -3.20 15.89 6.13
CA ILE A 143 -4.17 15.44 5.12
C ILE A 143 -5.56 15.80 5.65
N LYS A 144 -6.28 16.70 4.97
CA LYS A 144 -7.72 16.85 5.20
C LYS A 144 -8.40 15.55 4.78
N VAL A 145 -9.06 14.90 5.73
CA VAL A 145 -10.06 13.86 5.43
C VAL A 145 -11.18 14.53 4.63
N PRO A 146 -11.63 13.97 3.49
CA PRO A 146 -12.70 14.57 2.70
C PRO A 146 -13.96 14.71 3.55
N ASN A 147 -14.58 15.90 3.53
CA ASN A 147 -15.95 16.03 4.02
C ASN A 147 -16.87 15.46 2.94
N GLY A 148 -17.96 14.80 3.34
CA GLY A 148 -18.75 13.86 2.52
C GLY A 148 -19.46 14.38 1.26
N ASP A 149 -18.97 15.46 0.65
CA ASP A 149 -19.38 16.00 -0.65
C ASP A 149 -18.20 16.12 -1.65
N ASP A 150 -16.97 15.78 -1.24
CA ASP A 150 -15.84 15.73 -2.17
C ASP A 150 -15.98 14.47 -3.05
N SER A 151 -16.54 14.67 -4.25
CA SER A 151 -16.67 13.65 -5.30
C SER A 151 -15.38 12.84 -5.45
N PHE A 152 -15.51 11.51 -5.42
CA PHE A 152 -14.47 10.50 -5.59
C PHE A 152 -13.61 10.74 -6.84
N ASN A 153 -12.61 11.62 -6.73
CA ASN A 153 -11.63 11.81 -7.78
C ASN A 153 -10.23 11.67 -7.19
N PHE A 154 -9.78 10.43 -7.10
CA PHE A 154 -8.38 10.11 -6.95
C PHE A 154 -7.88 9.66 -8.33
N ASP A 155 -7.29 10.59 -9.07
CA ASP A 155 -6.47 10.27 -10.21
C ASP A 155 -5.45 9.23 -9.76
N ILE A 156 -5.56 8.02 -10.32
CA ILE A 156 -4.56 6.99 -10.11
C ILE A 156 -3.31 7.51 -10.81
N LEU A 157 -2.35 7.99 -10.02
CA LEU A 157 -1.02 8.29 -10.56
C LEU A 157 -0.52 7.03 -11.28
N PRO A 158 -0.01 7.16 -12.52
CA PRO A 158 0.46 6.01 -13.28
C PRO A 158 1.49 5.27 -12.44
N ALA A 159 1.32 3.94 -12.35
CA ALA A 159 2.28 3.08 -11.67
C ALA A 159 3.68 3.34 -12.25
N VAL A 160 4.60 3.76 -11.39
CA VAL A 160 6.03 3.92 -11.69
C VAL A 160 6.62 2.56 -12.08
#